data_AF-A0A937MSX3-F1
#
_entry.id   AF-A0A937MSX3-F1
#
_cell.length_a   1.000
_cell.length_b   1.000
_cell.length_c   1.000
_cell.angle_alpha   90.00
_cell.angle_beta   90.00
_cell.angle_gamma   90.00
#
_symmetry.space_group_name_H-M   'P 1'
#
loop_
_entity.id
_entity.type
_entity.pdbx_description
1 polymer ?
#
loop_
_entity_poly.entity_id
_entity_poly.type
_entity_poly.pdbx_seq_one_letter_code
_entity_poly.pdbx_strand_id
1 'polypeptide(L)' 'MKVAKIISGGQSGADRAALDAAMACGIPHGGWCPKGRLAEDGQISPKYNLREMETDSYSERTKANVADSDLTL' A
#
# COMPACT_ATOMS: atom_id res chain seq x y z
N MET A 1 -21.00 -4.28 -5.94
CA MET A 1 -19.73 -3.77 -6.50
C MET A 1 -18.67 -4.85 -6.35
N LYS A 2 -17.79 -5.02 -7.34
CA LYS A 2 -16.65 -5.95 -7.26
C LYS A 2 -15.37 -5.14 -7.10
N VAL A 3 -14.60 -5.40 -6.05
CA VAL A 3 -13.30 -4.75 -5.85
C VAL A 3 -12.30 -5.37 -6.83
N ALA A 4 -11.78 -4.58 -7.76
CA ALA A 4 -10.83 -5.05 -8.78
C ALA A 4 -9.40 -5.13 -8.25
N LYS A 5 -9.03 -4.23 -7.34
CA LYS A 5 -7.71 -4.15 -6.71
C LYS A 5 -7.80 -3.40 -5.39
N ILE A 6 -6.96 -3.77 -4.43
CA ILE A 6 -6.74 -3.01 -3.19
C ILE A 6 -5.36 -2.36 -3.26
N ILE A 7 -5.26 -1.06 -3.03
CA ILE A 7 -3.98 -0.37 -2.90
C ILE A 7 -3.82 0.26 -1.53
N SER A 8 -2.58 0.31 -1.03
CA SER A 8 -2.25 0.75 0.32
C SER A 8 -0.81 1.25 0.40
N GLY A 9 -0.51 2.05 1.42
CA GLY A 9 0.84 2.57 1.68
C GLY A 9 1.80 1.58 2.35
N GLY A 10 1.30 0.42 2.80
CA GLY A 10 2.10 -0.60 3.46
C GLY A 10 2.50 -0.30 4.91
N GLN A 11 1.97 0.75 5.53
CA GLN A 11 2.18 1.04 6.96
C GLN A 11 1.65 -0.10 7.86
N SER A 12 2.06 -0.11 9.12
CA SER A 12 1.39 -0.89 10.17
C SER A 12 -0.11 -0.60 10.27
N GLY A 13 -0.84 -1.53 10.88
CA GLY A 13 -2.28 -1.40 11.07
C GLY A 13 -3.05 -1.57 9.76
N ALA A 14 -3.91 -0.59 9.45
CA ALA A 14 -4.90 -0.68 8.39
C ALA A 14 -4.29 -0.97 7.00
N ASP A 15 -3.17 -0.31 6.69
CA ASP A 15 -2.49 -0.45 5.41
C ASP A 15 -2.10 -1.91 5.14
N ARG A 16 -1.45 -2.58 6.09
CA ARG A 16 -1.08 -4.00 5.93
C ARG A 16 -2.26 -4.95 6.08
N ALA A 17 -3.23 -4.65 6.94
CA ALA A 17 -4.44 -5.46 7.06
C ALA A 17 -5.19 -5.53 5.72
N ALA A 18 -5.25 -4.42 4.98
CA ALA A 18 -5.86 -4.38 3.64
C ALA A 18 -5.08 -5.26 2.63
N LEU A 19 -3.75 -5.21 2.66
CA LEU A 19 -2.89 -6.03 1.78
C LEU A 19 -2.99 -7.53 2.11
N ASP A 20 -2.97 -7.88 3.40
CA ASP A 20 -3.13 -9.26 3.86
C ASP A 20 -4.52 -9.81 3.50
N ALA A 21 -5.58 -9.02 3.68
CA ALA A 21 -6.93 -9.40 3.27
C ALA A 21 -7.03 -9.60 1.74
N ALA A 22 -6.41 -8.72 0.95
CA ALA A 22 -6.38 -8.86 -0.50
C ALA A 22 -5.71 -10.17 -0.93
N MET A 23 -4.55 -10.50 -0.34
CA MET A 23 -3.87 -11.78 -0.60
C MET A 23 -4.72 -12.97 -0.20
N ALA A 24 -5.33 -12.96 0.99
CA ALA A 24 -6.18 -14.04 1.48
C ALA A 24 -7.41 -14.28 0.60
N CYS A 25 -7.98 -13.20 0.04
CA CYS A 25 -9.15 -13.27 -0.85
C CYS A 25 -8.79 -13.46 -2.33
N GLY A 26 -7.51 -13.54 -2.69
CA GLY A 26 -7.07 -13.63 -4.10
C GLY A 26 -7.39 -12.36 -4.91
N ILE A 27 -7.54 -11.22 -4.25
CA ILE A 27 -7.76 -9.91 -4.89
C ILE A 27 -6.39 -9.31 -5.24
N PRO A 28 -6.19 -8.79 -6.47
CA PRO A 28 -4.97 -8.07 -6.81
C PRO A 28 -4.68 -6.95 -5.80
N HIS A 29 -3.42 -6.79 -5.42
CA HIS A 29 -3.01 -5.74 -4.49
C HIS A 29 -1.77 -4.97 -4.96
N GLY A 30 -1.55 -3.80 -4.39
CA GLY A 30 -0.32 -3.02 -4.57
C GLY A 30 -0.37 -1.69 -3.85
N GLY A 31 0.25 -0.66 -4.44
CA GLY A 31 0.25 0.71 -3.92
C GLY A 31 1.64 1.32 -3.87
N TRP A 32 1.70 2.56 -3.40
CA TRP A 32 2.92 3.34 -3.27
C TRP A 32 3.42 3.33 -1.84
N CYS A 33 4.70 3.03 -1.62
CA CYS A 33 5.37 3.13 -0.32
C CYS A 33 6.57 4.09 -0.38
N PRO A 34 7.06 4.60 0.76
CA PRO A 34 8.27 5.42 0.77
C PRO A 34 9.47 4.67 0.19
N LYS A 35 10.42 5.41 -0.38
CA LYS A 35 11.74 4.89 -0.75
C LYS A 35 12.38 4.16 0.43
N GLY A 36 12.99 3.02 0.16
CA GLY A 36 13.50 2.09 1.19
C GLY A 36 12.43 1.20 1.81
N ARG A 37 11.17 1.30 1.35
CA ARG A 37 10.01 0.57 1.87
C ARG A 37 9.79 0.81 3.37
N LEU A 38 9.80 2.08 3.80
CA LEU A 38 9.75 2.44 5.21
C LEU A 38 8.33 2.32 5.79
N ALA A 39 8.22 1.73 6.97
CA ALA A 39 7.06 1.73 7.87
C ALA A 39 7.54 1.97 9.32
N GLU A 40 6.61 2.25 10.24
CA GLU A 40 6.95 2.59 11.64
C GLU A 40 7.59 1.43 12.42
N ASP A 41 7.35 0.20 12.00
CA ASP A 41 7.91 -1.02 12.58
C ASP A 41 9.05 -1.61 11.72
N GLY A 42 9.60 -0.79 10.82
CA GLY A 42 10.75 -1.14 9.99
C GLY A 42 10.40 -1.32 8.51
N GLN A 43 11.17 -2.17 7.83
CA GLN A 43 11.05 -2.32 6.39
C GLN A 43 9.83 -3.16 6.01
N ILE A 44 9.02 -2.66 5.08
CA ILE A 44 7.85 -3.36 4.56
C ILE A 44 8.29 -4.61 3.80
N SER A 45 7.76 -5.76 4.19
CA SER A 45 8.08 -7.07 3.60
C SER A 45 7.98 -7.06 2.07
N PRO A 46 8.90 -7.74 1.35
CA PRO A 46 8.86 -7.87 -0.10
C PRO A 46 7.69 -8.71 -0.62
N LYS A 47 6.95 -9.40 0.27
CA LYS A 47 5.73 -10.16 -0.11
C LYS A 47 4.63 -9.27 -0.69
N TYR A 48 4.63 -7.98 -0.35
CA TYR A 48 3.65 -7.03 -0.84
C TYR A 48 4.11 -6.36 -2.13
N ASN A 49 3.24 -6.36 -3.15
CA ASN A 49 3.49 -5.79 -4.49
C ASN A 49 3.44 -4.25 -4.52
N LEU A 50 4.25 -3.60 -3.68
CA LEU A 50 4.34 -2.15 -3.55
C LEU A 50 5.43 -1.57 -4.45
N ARG A 51 5.16 -0.38 -4.99
CA ARG A 51 6.11 0.44 -5.74
C ARG A 51 6.69 1.50 -4.81
N GLU A 52 8.00 1.62 -4.81
CA GLU A 52 8.67 2.68 -4.05
C GLU A 52 8.51 4.02 -4.76
N MET A 53 8.25 5.06 -3.97
CA MET A 53 8.42 6.44 -4.38
C MET A 53 9.92 6.76 -4.57
N GLU A 54 10.22 7.86 -5.25
CA GLU A 54 11.59 8.37 -5.34
C GLU A 54 12.08 9.01 -4.01
N THR A 55 11.13 9.32 -3.12
CA THR A 55 11.36 9.96 -1.82
C THR A 55 10.93 9.05 -0.67
N ASP A 56 11.47 9.28 0.52
CA ASP A 56 11.06 8.63 1.78
C ASP A 56 9.83 9.30 2.43
N SER A 57 9.17 10.22 1.73
CA SER A 57 8.07 11.02 2.27
C SER A 57 6.78 10.21 2.43
N TYR A 58 6.32 10.07 3.68
CA TYR A 58 5.02 9.47 4.00
C TYR A 58 3.83 10.26 3.42
N SER A 59 3.95 11.57 3.27
CA SER A 59 2.89 12.38 2.67
C SER A 59 2.78 12.16 1.17
N GLU A 60 3.91 11.98 0.47
CA GLU A 60 3.90 11.77 -0.98
C GLU A 60 3.32 10.41 -1.35
N ARG A 61 3.73 9.33 -0.67
CA ARG A 61 3.11 8.01 -0.89
C ARG A 61 1.62 8.01 -0.60
N THR A 62 1.15 8.81 0.37
CA THR A 62 -0.28 8.89 0.72
C THR A 62 -1.05 9.58 -0.41
N LYS A 63 -0.55 10.71 -0.90
CA LYS A 63 -1.13 11.42 -2.04
C LYS A 63 -1.15 10.55 -3.30
N ALA A 64 -0.07 9.80 -3.56
CA ALA A 64 0.01 8.90 -4.71
C ALA A 64 -1.02 7.77 -4.64
N ASN A 65 -1.23 7.14 -3.47
CA ASN A 65 -2.27 6.13 -3.32
C ASN A 65 -3.69 6.70 -3.46
N VAL A 66 -3.95 7.92 -2.98
CA VAL A 66 -5.26 8.58 -3.18
C VAL A 66 -5.49 8.94 -4.65
N ALA A 67 -4.44 9.39 -5.35
CA ALA A 67 -4.55 9.75 -6.77
C ALA A 67 -4.69 8.54 -7.70
N ASP A 68 -4.13 7.38 -7.33
CA ASP A 68 -4.15 6.14 -8.11
C ASP A 68 -5.29 5.19 -7.69
N SER A 69 -6.24 5.66 -6.86
CA SER A 69 -7.43 4.91 -6.47
C SER A 69 -8.73 5.56 -6.96
N ASP A 70 -9.74 4.73 -7.20
CA ASP A 70 -11.09 5.23 -7.49
C ASP A 70 -11.82 5.71 -6.22
N LEU A 71 -11.46 5.17 -5.05
CA LEU A 71 -12.05 5.43 -3.74
C LEU A 71 -11.00 5.27 -2.63
N THR A 72 -11.22 5.93 -1.49
CA THR A 72 -10.41 5.79 -0.26
C THR A 72 -11.36 5.55 0.93
N LEU A 73 -10.99 4.62 1.81
CA LEU A 73 -11.75 4.23 3.01
C LEU A 73 -10.89 4.36 4.26
#